data_AF-A0A7C5N1N8-F1
#
_entry.id   AF-A0A7C5N1N8-F1
#
_cell.length_a   1.000
_cell.length_b   1.000
_cell.length_c   1.000
_cell.angle_alpha   90.00
_cell.angle_beta   90.00
_cell.angle_gamma   90.00
#
_symmetry.space_group_name_H-M   'P 1'
#
loop_
_entity.id
_entity.type
_entity.pdbx_description
1 polymer ?
#
loop_
_entity_poly.entity_id
_entity_poly.type
_entity_poly.pdbx_seq_one_letter_code
_entity_poly.pdbx_strand_id
1 'polypeptide(L)' 'MSPEAVWCYPVPCPLVAQIKDHVAFWGADITYLT' A
#
# COMPACT_ATOMS: atom_id res chain seq x y z
N MET A 1 0.57 -13.74 -9.38
CA MET A 1 0.51 -12.42 -8.73
C MET A 1 -0.24 -11.49 -9.65
N SER A 2 -1.36 -10.93 -9.18
CA SER A 2 -2.06 -9.87 -9.91
C SER A 2 -1.17 -8.62 -9.92
N PRO A 3 -0.89 -8.00 -11.07
CA PRO A 3 0.01 -6.83 -11.17
C PRO A 3 -0.39 -5.65 -10.28
N GLU A 4 -1.65 -5.61 -9.86
CA GLU A 4 -2.22 -4.51 -9.08
C GLU A 4 -2.18 -4.74 -7.57
N ALA A 5 -1.64 -5.85 -7.08
CA ALA A 5 -1.64 -6.23 -5.66
C ALA A 5 -0.96 -5.22 -4.71
N VAL A 6 -0.30 -4.21 -5.26
CA VAL A 6 0.51 -3.22 -4.55
C VAL A 6 0.24 -1.83 -5.10
N TRP A 7 -0.05 -0.86 -4.24
CA TRP A 7 -0.27 0.53 -4.64
C TRP A 7 0.18 1.53 -3.57
N CYS A 8 0.38 2.80 -3.94
CA CYS A 8 0.75 3.88 -3.03
C CYS A 8 0.13 5.22 -3.45
N TYR A 9 0.16 6.22 -2.55
CA TYR A 9 -0.23 7.60 -2.85
C TYR A 9 1.00 8.46 -3.17
N PRO A 10 1.33 8.73 -4.46
CA PRO A 10 2.53 9.50 -4.81
C PRO A 10 2.45 10.97 -4.36
N VAL A 11 1.25 11.53 -4.31
CA VAL A 11 0.97 12.88 -3.79
C VAL A 11 -0.27 12.79 -2.89
N PRO A 12 -0.13 12.48 -1.59
CA PRO A 12 -1.26 12.30 -0.70
C PRO A 12 -1.94 13.63 -0.40
N CYS A 13 -3.27 13.61 -0.30
CA CYS A 13 -4.02 14.74 0.24
C CYS A 13 -3.84 14.82 1.77
N PRO A 14 -4.19 15.96 2.41
CA PRO A 14 -3.96 16.16 3.85
C PRO A 14 -4.53 15.06 4.76
N LEU A 15 -5.66 14.47 4.39
CA LEU A 15 -6.31 13.39 5.15
C LEU A 15 -5.43 12.13 5.28
N VAL A 16 -4.65 11.81 4.25
CA VAL A 16 -3.83 10.58 4.20
C VAL A 16 -2.33 10.90 4.19
N ALA A 17 -1.95 12.12 4.60
CA ALA A 17 -0.55 12.56 4.62
C ALA A 17 0.36 11.64 5.45
N GLN A 18 -0.19 10.99 6.48
CA GLN A 18 0.56 10.08 7.36
C GLN A 18 1.09 8.82 6.65
N ILE A 19 0.55 8.44 5.48
CA ILE A 19 0.96 7.23 4.73
C ILE A 19 1.73 7.55 3.44
N LYS A 20 2.26 8.78 3.28
CA LYS A 20 2.95 9.25 2.07
C LYS A 20 4.03 8.29 1.55
N ASP A 21 4.84 7.75 2.45
CA ASP A 21 5.98 6.91 2.10
C ASP A 21 5.70 5.41 2.37
N HIS A 22 4.42 5.04 2.44
CA HIS A 22 3.98 3.67 2.66
C HIS A 22 3.36 3.08 1.40
N VAL A 23 3.37 1.75 1.35
CA VAL A 23 2.81 0.95 0.27
C VAL A 23 1.71 0.08 0.86
N ALA A 24 0.56 0.04 0.18
CA ALA A 24 -0.55 -0.82 0.52
C ALA A 24 -0.47 -2.11 -0.30
N PHE A 25 -0.68 -3.25 0.38
CA PHE A 25 -0.82 -4.56 -0.22
C PHE A 25 -2.29 -4.98 -0.16
N TRP A 26 -2.82 -5.59 -1.22
CA TRP A 26 -4.16 -6.18 -1.21
C TRP A 26 -4.17 -7.56 -1.86
N GLY A 27 -4.99 -8.46 -1.33
CA GLY A 27 -5.08 -9.85 -1.77
C GLY A 27 -5.57 -10.76 -0.66
N ALA A 28 -5.83 -12.03 -0.99
CA ALA A 28 -6.32 -13.03 -0.03
C ALA A 28 -5.21 -13.51 0.95
N ASP A 29 -3.94 -13.44 0.54
CA ASP A 29 -2.82 -14.01 1.27
C ASP A 29 -1.70 -12.97 1.46
N ILE A 30 -1.87 -12.09 2.47
CA ILE A 30 -0.82 -11.15 2.90
C ILE A 30 -0.08 -11.77 4.08
N THR A 31 1.19 -12.10 3.91
CA THR A 31 2.03 -12.72 4.94
C THR A 31 3.18 -11.82 5.35
N TYR A 32 3.57 -11.91 6.62
CA TYR A 32 4.75 -11.23 7.16
C TYR A 32 5.84 -12.27 7.37
N LEU A 33 7.04 -12.00 6.86
CA LEU A 33 8.22 -12.78 7.20
C LEU A 33 8.77 -12.23 8.53
N THR A 34 8.73 -13.05 9.58
CA THR A 34 9.37 -12.79 10.87
C THR A 34 10.86 -13.08 10.83
#